data_AF-A0A222TB64-F1
#
_entry.id   AF-A0A222TB64-F1
#
_cell.length_a   1.000
_cell.length_b   1.000
_cell.length_c   1.000
_cell.angle_alpha   90.00
_cell.angle_beta   90.00
_cell.angle_gamma   90.00
#
_symmetry.space_group_name_H-M   'P 1'
#
loop_
_entity.id
_entity.type
_entity.pdbx_description
1 polymer ?
#
loop_
_entity_poly.entity_id
_entity_poly.type
_entity_poly.pdbx_seq_one_letter_code
_entity_poly.pdbx_strand_id
1 'polypeptide(L)'
;MGPGVCHALGLMMLVITEWVRADLKDATSMASHGYLKGMVEFAGSLADTDWYKPAVDLYDNVSFGEPRAALWAAVFMALVVRLNRYGPEEAQQLLSWVAAGYCLLATLALLPYLAAPGAGVILVLALSGGAVNVATR
;
A
#
# COMPACT_ATOMS: atom_id res chain seq x y z
N MET A 1 -11.65 -0.74 -13.27
CA MET A 1 -10.89 0.16 -12.37
C MET A 1 -9.66 0.65 -13.11
N GLY A 2 -9.42 1.96 -13.18
CA GLY A 2 -8.20 2.49 -13.79
C GLY A 2 -7.00 2.42 -12.83
N PRO A 3 -5.75 2.64 -13.30
CA PRO A 3 -4.55 2.56 -12.47
C PRO A 3 -4.56 3.50 -11.26
N GLY A 4 -5.34 4.59 -11.31
CA GLY A 4 -5.46 5.55 -10.20
C GLY A 4 -6.01 4.96 -8.91
N VAL A 5 -6.96 4.01 -8.98
CA VAL A 5 -7.47 3.35 -7.77
C VAL A 5 -6.37 2.51 -7.12
N CYS A 6 -5.64 1.74 -7.91
CA CYS A 6 -4.51 0.96 -7.40
C CYS A 6 -3.43 1.86 -6.80
N HIS A 7 -3.12 2.99 -7.43
CA HIS A 7 -2.15 3.96 -6.88
C HIS A 7 -2.62 4.53 -5.53
N ALA A 8 -3.92 4.84 -5.39
CA ALA A 8 -4.48 5.33 -4.13
C ALA A 8 -4.42 4.28 -3.03
N LEU A 9 -4.70 3.02 -3.35
CA LEU A 9 -4.55 1.89 -2.43
C LEU A 9 -3.09 1.70 -2.00
N GLY A 10 -2.15 1.71 -2.95
CA GLY A 10 -0.72 1.63 -2.64
C GLY A 10 -0.24 2.78 -1.75
N LEU A 11 -0.66 4.01 -2.03
CA LEU A 11 -0.35 5.18 -1.23
C LEU A 11 -0.95 5.07 0.19
N MET A 12 -2.20 4.62 0.31
CA MET A 12 -2.84 4.37 1.60
C MET A 12 -2.04 3.35 2.42
N MET A 13 -1.67 2.22 1.82
CA MET A 13 -0.88 1.18 2.48
C MET A 13 0.51 1.66 2.87
N LEU A 14 1.14 2.47 2.03
CA LEU A 14 2.41 3.09 2.37
C LEU A 14 2.30 3.96 3.63
N VAL A 15 1.28 4.82 3.69
CA VAL A 15 1.04 5.68 4.86
C VAL A 15 0.79 4.85 6.11
N ILE A 16 -0.05 3.82 6.03
CA ILE A 16 -0.37 2.96 7.17
C ILE A 16 0.87 2.21 7.67
N THR A 17 1.62 1.58 6.77
CA THR A 17 2.81 0.81 7.15
C THR A 17 3.92 1.70 7.72
N GLU A 18 4.10 2.91 7.21
CA GLU A 18 5.05 3.87 7.77
C GLU A 18 4.60 4.44 9.11
N TRP A 19 3.30 4.65 9.30
CA TRP A 19 2.75 5.04 10.61
C TRP A 19 2.97 3.96 11.66
N VAL A 20 2.62 2.70 11.36
CA VAL A 20 2.87 1.56 12.25
C VAL A 20 4.37 1.45 12.56
N ARG A 21 5.23 1.57 11.55
CA ARG A 21 6.69 1.53 11.75
C ARG A 21 7.19 2.66 12.66
N ALA A 22 6.63 3.87 12.53
CA ALA A 22 6.99 5.00 13.38
C ALA A 22 6.51 4.77 14.82
N ASP A 23 5.27 4.34 15.02
CA ASP A 23 4.70 4.07 16.35
C ASP A 23 5.47 2.96 17.08
N LEU A 24 5.86 1.91 16.36
CA LEU A 24 6.62 0.79 16.93
C LEU A 24 8.03 1.16 17.38
N LYS A 25 8.62 2.26 16.88
CA LYS A 25 9.93 2.71 17.36
C LYS A 25 9.87 3.25 18.79
N ASP A 26 8.73 3.80 19.19
CA ASP A 26 8.53 4.45 20.48
C ASP A 26 7.61 3.61 21.40
N ALA A 27 7.44 2.32 21.09
CA ALA A 27 6.41 1.40 21.59
C ALA A 27 6.36 1.23 23.12
N THR A 28 5.78 2.22 23.80
CA THR A 28 5.54 2.25 25.24
C THR A 28 4.05 2.38 25.57
N SER A 29 3.17 2.47 24.57
CA SER A 29 1.74 2.77 24.74
C SER A 29 0.84 1.52 24.71
N MET A 30 -0.31 1.57 25.40
CA MET A 30 -1.34 0.52 25.30
C MET A 30 -2.05 0.50 23.93
N ALA A 31 -2.02 1.61 23.19
CA ALA A 31 -2.64 1.72 21.87
C ALA A 31 -1.96 0.79 20.86
N SER A 32 -0.62 0.70 20.89
CA SER A 32 0.14 -0.19 20.01
C SER A 32 -0.21 -1.66 20.24
N HIS A 33 -0.38 -2.07 21.49
CA HIS A 33 -0.78 -3.42 21.84
C HIS A 33 -2.16 -3.79 21.28
N GLY A 34 -3.11 -2.84 21.30
CA GLY A 34 -4.47 -3.06 20.82
C GLY A 34 -4.54 -3.37 19.33
N TYR A 35 -3.90 -2.56 18.49
CA TYR A 35 -3.97 -2.77 17.05
C TYR A 35 -3.07 -3.91 16.57
N LEU A 36 -1.93 -4.16 17.23
CA LEU A 36 -1.07 -5.31 16.92
C LEU A 36 -1.80 -6.63 17.10
N LYS A 37 -2.60 -6.74 18.18
CA LYS A 37 -3.47 -7.90 18.38
C LYS A 37 -4.43 -8.06 17.20
N GLY A 38 -5.09 -6.97 16.79
CA GLY A 38 -6.00 -6.97 15.63
C GLY A 38 -5.30 -7.35 14.32
N MET A 39 -4.05 -6.91 14.10
CA MET A 39 -3.26 -7.31 12.94
C MET A 39 -2.99 -8.82 12.93
N VAL A 40 -2.62 -9.40 14.07
CA VAL A 40 -2.34 -10.84 14.20
C VAL A 40 -3.61 -11.67 14.00
N GLU A 41 -4.72 -11.27 14.62
CA GLU A 41 -6.02 -11.95 14.44
C GLU A 41 -6.48 -11.89 12.97
N PHE A 42 -6.33 -10.73 12.32
CA PHE A 42 -6.69 -10.58 10.93
C PHE A 42 -5.80 -11.42 10.00
N ALA A 43 -4.48 -11.42 10.24
CA ALA A 43 -3.55 -12.29 9.52
C ALA A 43 -3.89 -13.77 9.69
N GLY A 44 -4.28 -14.20 10.91
CA GLY A 44 -4.75 -15.56 11.17
C GLY A 44 -5.97 -15.91 10.33
N SER A 45 -6.98 -15.04 10.28
CA SER A 45 -8.18 -15.29 9.45
C SER A 45 -7.89 -15.33 7.94
N LEU A 46 -6.87 -14.59 7.47
CA LEU A 46 -6.44 -14.63 6.08
C LEU A 46 -5.61 -15.88 5.77
N ALA A 47 -4.88 -16.42 6.74
CA ALA A 47 -4.09 -17.64 6.57
C ALA A 47 -4.97 -18.87 6.25
N ASP A 48 -6.23 -18.86 6.67
CA ASP A 48 -7.23 -19.88 6.33
C ASP A 48 -7.76 -19.75 4.88
N THR A 49 -7.31 -18.75 4.12
CA THR A 49 -7.69 -18.57 2.71
C THR A 49 -6.60 -19.04 1.76
N ASP A 50 -6.98 -19.74 0.69
CA ASP A 50 -6.03 -20.34 -0.26
C ASP A 50 -5.26 -19.32 -1.12
N TRP A 51 -5.66 -18.05 -1.11
CA TRP A 51 -5.10 -17.02 -1.99
C TRP A 51 -4.10 -16.09 -1.29
N TYR A 52 -4.22 -15.90 0.03
CA TYR A 52 -3.46 -14.87 0.74
C TYR A 52 -1.97 -15.19 0.80
N LYS A 53 -1.60 -16.42 1.18
CA LYS A 53 -0.20 -16.84 1.24
C LYS A 53 0.50 -16.71 -0.13
N PRO A 54 -0.06 -17.21 -1.25
CA PRO A 54 0.49 -16.96 -2.58
C PRO A 54 0.67 -15.47 -2.93
N ALA A 55 -0.24 -14.59 -2.48
CA ALA A 55 -0.12 -13.15 -2.74
C ALA A 55 1.04 -12.52 -1.96
N VAL A 56 1.22 -12.91 -0.69
CA VAL A 56 2.36 -12.50 0.14
C VAL A 56 3.68 -13.01 -0.45
N ASP A 57 3.75 -14.31 -0.79
CA ASP A 57 4.94 -14.92 -1.37
C ASP A 57 5.30 -14.26 -2.71
N LEU A 58 4.32 -13.97 -3.56
CA LEU A 58 4.54 -13.26 -4.82
C LEU A 58 5.07 -11.84 -4.55
N TYR A 59 4.47 -11.12 -3.61
CA TYR A 59 4.90 -9.77 -3.25
C TYR A 59 6.35 -9.73 -2.76
N ASP A 60 6.75 -10.65 -1.88
CA ASP A 60 8.12 -10.74 -1.37
C ASP A 60 9.13 -11.05 -2.48
N ASN A 61 8.76 -11.96 -3.39
CA ASN A 61 9.59 -12.33 -4.54
C ASN A 61 9.81 -11.15 -5.49
N VAL A 62 8.74 -10.45 -5.90
CA VAL A 62 8.87 -9.30 -6.82
C VAL A 62 9.46 -8.06 -6.14
N SER A 63 9.44 -8.02 -4.81
CA SER A 63 10.09 -6.97 -4.02
C SER A 63 11.57 -7.24 -3.76
N PHE A 64 12.12 -8.37 -4.22
CA PHE A 64 13.52 -8.76 -4.05
C PHE A 64 13.99 -8.76 -2.58
N GLY A 65 13.10 -9.15 -1.65
CA GLY A 65 13.39 -9.12 -0.21
C GLY A 65 13.33 -7.73 0.43
N GLU A 66 12.98 -6.69 -0.33
CA GLU A 66 12.88 -5.30 0.13
C GLU A 66 11.45 -4.73 -0.06
N PRO A 67 10.40 -5.35 0.52
CA PRO A 67 8.99 -4.99 0.30
C PRO A 67 8.70 -3.51 0.58
N ARG A 68 9.29 -2.97 1.65
CA ARG A 68 9.17 -1.55 1.98
C ARG A 68 9.72 -0.65 0.87
N ALA A 69 10.93 -0.90 0.40
CA ALA A 69 11.54 -0.09 -0.65
C ALA A 69 10.77 -0.21 -1.97
N ALA A 70 10.29 -1.42 -2.30
CA ALA A 70 9.46 -1.68 -3.46
C ALA A 70 8.14 -0.90 -3.42
N LEU A 71 7.46 -0.85 -2.26
CA LEU A 71 6.22 -0.08 -2.10
C LEU A 71 6.47 1.42 -2.26
N TRP A 72 7.53 1.96 -1.64
CA TRP A 72 7.95 3.35 -1.83
C TRP A 72 8.21 3.64 -3.31
N ALA A 73 8.97 2.78 -4.00
CA ALA A 73 9.31 2.95 -5.41
C ALA A 73 8.05 2.92 -6.30
N ALA A 74 7.12 2.00 -6.06
CA ALA A 74 5.86 1.91 -6.80
C ALA A 74 5.00 3.17 -6.62
N VAL A 75 4.85 3.66 -5.39
CA VAL A 75 4.09 4.89 -5.11
C VAL A 75 4.78 6.13 -5.71
N PHE A 76 6.11 6.23 -5.63
CA PHE A 76 6.85 7.32 -6.27
C PHE A 76 6.71 7.29 -7.79
N MET A 77 6.85 6.12 -8.42
CA MET A 77 6.62 5.98 -9.86
C MET A 77 5.20 6.40 -10.24
N ALA A 78 4.19 5.98 -9.46
CA ALA A 78 2.80 6.38 -9.66
C ALA A 78 2.60 7.91 -9.59
N LEU A 79 3.30 8.61 -8.69
CA LEU A 79 3.26 10.06 -8.59
C LEU A 79 4.03 10.74 -9.72
N VAL A 80 5.24 10.26 -10.04
CA VAL A 80 6.08 10.81 -11.12
C VAL A 80 5.36 10.74 -12.46
N VAL A 81 4.78 9.59 -12.80
CA VAL A 81 4.01 9.44 -14.05
C VAL A 81 2.85 10.43 -14.09
N ARG A 82 2.12 10.60 -12.99
CA ARG A 82 0.97 11.52 -12.95
C ARG A 82 1.37 12.99 -13.06
N LEU A 83 2.47 13.37 -12.44
CA LEU A 83 2.97 14.75 -12.45
C LEU A 83 3.79 15.09 -13.71
N ASN A 84 4.22 14.09 -14.50
CA ASN A 84 5.05 14.31 -15.68
C ASN A 84 4.22 14.62 -16.95
N ARG A 85 3.73 15.84 -17.03
CA ARG A 85 2.89 16.31 -18.14
C ARG A 85 3.53 16.20 -19.54
N TYR A 86 4.85 16.17 -19.63
CA TYR A 86 5.60 16.21 -20.90
C TYR A 86 6.34 14.90 -21.23
N GLY A 87 6.13 13.83 -20.45
CA GLY A 87 6.77 12.54 -20.72
C GLY A 87 6.20 11.81 -21.94
N PRO A 88 6.94 10.86 -22.54
CA PRO A 88 6.42 10.02 -23.62
C PRO A 88 5.21 9.19 -23.17
N GLU A 89 4.10 9.24 -23.92
CA GLU A 89 2.81 8.64 -23.53
C GLU A 89 2.92 7.13 -23.30
N GLU A 90 3.55 6.39 -24.22
CA GLU A 90 3.68 4.93 -24.12
C GLU A 90 4.45 4.49 -22.87
N ALA A 91 5.57 5.16 -22.59
CA ALA A 91 6.38 4.88 -21.40
C ALA A 91 5.63 5.21 -20.11
N GLN A 92 4.91 6.33 -20.08
CA GLN A 92 4.09 6.72 -18.93
C GLN A 92 2.96 5.72 -18.68
N GLN A 93 2.28 5.27 -19.74
CA GLN A 93 1.20 4.29 -19.62
C GLN A 93 1.72 2.95 -19.09
N LEU A 94 2.83 2.46 -19.63
CA LEU A 94 3.47 1.22 -19.16
C LEU A 94 3.87 1.34 -17.68
N LEU A 95 4.60 2.40 -17.32
CA LEU A 95 5.02 2.63 -15.94
C LEU A 95 3.82 2.77 -14.99
N SER A 96 2.74 3.43 -15.41
CA SER A 96 1.53 3.53 -14.61
C SER A 96 0.89 2.17 -14.35
N TRP A 97 0.83 1.29 -15.36
CA TRP A 97 0.25 -0.04 -15.17
C TRP A 97 1.12 -0.95 -14.31
N VAL A 98 2.45 -0.89 -14.48
CA VAL A 98 3.38 -1.62 -13.63
C VAL A 98 3.27 -1.14 -12.18
N ALA A 99 3.31 0.17 -11.94
CA ALA A 99 3.14 0.74 -10.61
C ALA A 99 1.79 0.37 -9.99
N ALA A 100 0.71 0.40 -10.77
CA ALA A 100 -0.62 -0.05 -10.32
C ALA A 100 -0.63 -1.52 -9.91
N GLY A 101 0.01 -2.41 -10.67
CA GLY A 101 0.15 -3.82 -10.33
C GLY A 101 0.87 -4.03 -9.01
N TYR A 102 2.01 -3.36 -8.81
CA TYR A 102 2.75 -3.40 -7.54
C TYR A 102 1.94 -2.85 -6.38
N CYS A 103 1.27 -1.71 -6.56
CA CYS A 103 0.45 -1.11 -5.50
C CYS A 103 -0.71 -2.03 -5.10
N LEU A 104 -1.36 -2.68 -6.06
CA LEU A 104 -2.42 -3.64 -5.79
C LEU A 104 -1.89 -4.87 -5.06
N LEU A 105 -0.80 -5.47 -5.55
CA LEU A 105 -0.19 -6.64 -4.95
C LEU A 105 0.28 -6.36 -3.51
N ALA A 106 0.95 -5.22 -3.30
CA ALA A 106 1.33 -4.77 -1.96
C ALA A 106 0.11 -4.57 -1.07
N THR A 107 -1.00 -4.04 -1.60
CA THR A 107 -2.24 -3.88 -0.83
C THR A 107 -2.80 -5.21 -0.36
N LEU A 108 -2.80 -6.22 -1.22
CA LEU A 108 -3.23 -7.57 -0.86
C LEU A 108 -2.32 -8.20 0.19
N ALA A 109 -1.00 -8.13 0.00
CA ALA A 109 -0.03 -8.72 0.92
C ALA A 109 0.01 -8.03 2.29
N LEU A 110 -0.37 -6.75 2.36
CA LEU A 110 -0.31 -5.95 3.58
C LEU A 110 -1.68 -5.76 4.24
N LEU A 111 -2.73 -6.48 3.82
CA LEU A 111 -4.08 -6.37 4.39
C LEU A 111 -4.15 -6.37 5.93
N PRO A 112 -3.38 -7.19 6.67
CA PRO A 112 -3.39 -7.15 8.14
C PRO A 112 -3.15 -5.76 8.72
N TYR A 113 -2.35 -4.92 8.07
CA TYR A 113 -2.08 -3.55 8.51
C TYR A 113 -3.32 -2.65 8.53
N LEU A 114 -4.41 -3.01 7.84
CA LEU A 114 -5.68 -2.27 7.91
C LEU A 114 -6.32 -2.32 9.30
N ALA A 115 -5.96 -3.29 10.14
CA ALA A 115 -6.38 -3.32 11.54
C ALA A 115 -5.78 -2.16 12.36
N ALA A 116 -4.68 -1.57 11.90
CA ALA A 116 -3.95 -0.51 12.59
C ALA A 116 -4.73 0.81 12.71
N PRO A 117 -5.23 1.41 11.61
CA PRO A 117 -6.05 2.62 11.68
C PRO A 117 -7.51 2.38 12.11
N GLY A 118 -7.99 1.13 12.12
CA GLY A 118 -9.40 0.81 12.38
C GLY A 118 -10.34 1.57 11.44
N ALA A 119 -11.38 2.22 12.00
CA ALA A 119 -12.33 3.04 11.22
C ALA A 119 -11.67 4.24 10.49
N GLY A 120 -10.47 4.66 10.93
CA GLY A 120 -9.69 5.71 10.28
C GLY A 120 -9.22 5.35 8.87
N VAL A 121 -9.27 4.08 8.48
CA VAL A 121 -8.90 3.61 7.13
C VAL A 121 -9.66 4.34 6.03
N ILE A 122 -10.93 4.70 6.26
CA ILE A 122 -11.77 5.40 5.27
C ILE A 122 -11.23 6.81 5.02
N LEU A 123 -10.77 7.50 6.07
CA LEU A 123 -10.18 8.82 5.95
C LEU A 123 -8.84 8.74 5.21
N VAL A 124 -7.98 7.77 5.54
CA VAL A 124 -6.69 7.60 4.85
C VAL A 124 -6.93 7.28 3.36
N LEU A 125 -7.88 6.41 3.04
CA LEU A 125 -8.27 6.10 1.67
C LEU A 125 -8.75 7.36 0.92
N ALA A 126 -9.60 8.17 1.55
CA ALA A 126 -10.11 9.41 0.96
C ALA A 126 -8.98 10.42 0.70
N LEU A 127 -8.03 10.57 1.62
CA LEU A 127 -6.86 11.43 1.47
C LEU A 127 -5.93 10.92 0.36
N SER A 128 -5.64 9.62 0.32
CA SER A 128 -4.82 9.01 -0.73
C SER A 128 -5.47 9.12 -2.11
N GLY A 129 -6.79 8.90 -2.19
CA GLY A 129 -7.57 9.10 -3.42
C GLY A 129 -7.57 10.56 -3.87
N GLY A 130 -7.73 11.49 -2.94
CA GLY A 130 -7.62 12.93 -3.18
C GLY A 130 -6.25 13.33 -3.72
N ALA A 131 -5.17 12.89 -3.07
CA ALA A 131 -3.79 13.15 -3.49
C ALA A 131 -3.50 12.63 -4.90
N VAL A 132 -3.90 11.38 -5.19
CA VAL A 132 -3.75 10.80 -6.53
C VAL A 132 -4.57 11.56 -7.57
N ASN A 133 -5.81 11.94 -7.25
CA ASN A 133 -6.66 12.70 -8.17
C ASN A 133 -6.08 14.09 -8.48
N VAL A 134 -5.57 14.81 -7.47
CA VAL A 134 -4.90 16.10 -7.65
C VAL A 134 -3.66 15.95 -8.53
N ALA A 135 -2.86 14.90 -8.32
CA ALA A 135 -1.67 14.64 -9.15
C ALA A 135 -2.01 14.31 -10.61
N THR A 136 -3.26 13.97 -10.92
CA THR A 136 -3.72 13.61 -12.28
C THR A 136 -4.20 14.83 -13.09
N ARG A 137 -4.25 16.02 -12.50
CA ARG A 137 -4.72 17.27 -13.12
C ARG A 137 -3.56 18.20 -13.43
#